data_AF-A0A132NFP3-F1
#
_entry.id   AF-A0A132NFP3-F1
#
_cell.length_a   1.000
_cell.length_b   1.000
_cell.length_c   1.000
_cell.angle_alpha   90.00
_cell.angle_beta   90.00
_cell.angle_gamma   90.00
#
_symmetry.space_group_name_H-M   'P 1'
#
loop_
_entity.id
_entity.type
_entity.pdbx_description
1 polymer ?
#
loop_
_entity_poly.entity_id
_entity_poly.type
_entity_poly.pdbx_seq_one_letter_code
_entity_poly.pdbx_strand_id
1 'polypeptide(L)'
;MDGDRGEYRESPPAVGLGRVVACVWTRRIGGADQVFRVVPDGCVDVIWDGRDLYVAGPDTGPHLGGEPARDRPGGMRFRPGAAPPVLGVLAHALRDSRVPLEEL
;
A
#
# COMPACT_ATOMS: atom_id res chain seq x y z
N MET A 1 19.59 20.45 -12.02
CA MET A 1 18.45 20.40 -11.08
C MET A 1 18.29 18.94 -10.71
N ASP A 2 18.81 18.52 -9.56
CA ASP A 2 18.65 17.14 -9.11
C ASP A 2 17.17 16.94 -8.77
N GLY A 3 16.48 16.18 -9.61
CA GLY A 3 15.10 15.78 -9.36
C GLY A 3 15.10 14.90 -8.12
N ASP A 4 14.54 15.42 -7.03
CA ASP A 4 14.34 14.69 -5.78
C ASP A 4 13.56 13.40 -6.10
N ARG A 5 14.30 12.29 -6.16
CA ARG A 5 13.75 10.98 -6.50
C ARG A 5 13.00 10.52 -5.26
N GLY A 6 11.70 10.26 -5.36
CA GLY A 6 10.88 9.95 -4.19
C GLY A 6 11.52 8.83 -3.34
N GLU A 7 11.51 9.01 -2.01
CA GLU A 7 12.13 8.07 -1.06
C GLU A 7 11.11 7.00 -0.67
N TYR A 8 11.44 5.71 -0.80
CA TYR A 8 10.62 4.60 -0.30
C TYR A 8 11.38 3.85 0.79
N ARG A 9 10.75 3.62 1.93
CA ARG A 9 11.34 2.94 3.07
C ARG A 9 10.37 1.95 3.69
N GLU A 10 10.86 0.73 3.89
CA GLU A 10 10.18 -0.30 4.67
C GLU A 10 10.75 -0.36 6.08
N SER A 11 9.92 -0.76 7.03
CA SER A 11 10.28 -0.99 8.42
C SER A 11 9.57 -2.23 8.96
N PRO A 12 10.16 -2.93 9.94
CA PRO A 12 9.53 -4.08 10.55
C PRO A 12 8.15 -3.75 11.14
N PRO A 13 7.19 -4.68 11.12
CA PRO A 13 5.93 -4.48 11.79
C PRO A 13 6.11 -4.42 13.31
N ALA A 14 5.10 -3.90 14.01
CA ALA A 14 5.07 -3.92 15.47
C ALA A 14 5.17 -5.36 16.01
N VAL A 15 5.71 -5.48 17.23
CA VAL A 15 5.88 -6.77 17.92
C VAL A 15 4.55 -7.53 17.97
N GLY A 16 4.58 -8.83 17.64
CA GLY A 16 3.40 -9.69 17.60
C GLY A 16 2.67 -9.72 16.26
N LEU A 17 2.81 -8.70 15.41
CA LEU A 17 2.16 -8.67 14.09
C LEU A 17 2.95 -9.40 13.00
N GLY A 18 4.19 -9.78 13.29
CA GLY A 18 5.11 -10.42 12.35
C GLY A 18 4.72 -11.80 11.83
N ARG A 19 3.53 -12.33 12.13
CA ARG A 19 2.93 -13.50 11.43
C ARG A 19 1.98 -13.10 10.31
N VAL A 20 1.37 -11.92 10.42
CA VAL A 20 0.28 -11.44 9.56
C VAL A 20 0.75 -10.30 8.67
N VAL A 21 1.55 -9.40 9.22
CA VAL A 21 2.09 -8.21 8.55
C VAL A 21 3.52 -8.47 8.11
N ALA A 22 3.84 -8.17 6.87
CA ALA A 22 5.18 -8.30 6.30
C ALA A 22 6.05 -7.08 6.67
N CYS A 23 5.53 -5.88 6.42
CA CYS A 23 6.21 -4.62 6.75
C CYS A 23 5.22 -3.46 6.89
N VAL A 24 5.70 -2.36 7.44
CA VAL A 24 5.11 -1.03 7.29
C VAL A 24 6.01 -0.25 6.36
N TRP A 25 5.45 0.47 5.40
CA TRP A 25 6.20 1.25 4.45
C TRP A 25 5.77 2.71 4.47
N THR A 26 6.70 3.58 4.09
CA THR A 26 6.47 5.01 3.89
C THR A 26 7.10 5.42 2.57
N ARG A 27 6.45 6.36 1.88
CA ARG A 27 6.98 6.97 0.67
C ARG A 27 6.92 8.49 0.77
N ARG A 28 8.02 9.16 0.43
CA ARG A 28 8.06 10.60 0.19
C ARG A 28 7.97 10.83 -1.31
N ILE A 29 7.01 11.63 -1.75
CA ILE A 29 6.94 12.11 -3.13
C ILE A 29 7.90 13.30 -3.25
N GLY A 30 8.77 13.29 -4.26
CA GLY A 30 9.63 14.45 -4.55
C GLY A 30 8.83 15.63 -5.11
N GLY A 31 9.48 16.78 -5.30
CA GLY A 31 8.82 18.06 -5.63
C GLY A 31 8.02 18.16 -6.96
N ALA A 32 7.86 17.07 -7.71
CA ALA A 32 6.97 16.97 -8.87
C ALA A 32 6.11 15.71 -8.74
N ASP A 33 4.90 15.73 -9.29
CA ASP A 33 4.03 14.56 -9.29
C ASP A 33 4.76 13.36 -9.93
N GLN A 34 4.88 12.28 -9.18
CA GLN A 34 5.58 11.07 -9.63
C GLN A 34 4.60 9.94 -9.86
N VAL A 35 4.51 9.49 -11.11
CA VAL A 35 3.89 8.21 -11.44
C VAL A 35 4.89 7.10 -11.07
N PHE A 36 4.43 6.13 -10.29
CA PHE A 36 5.21 4.97 -9.92
C PHE A 36 4.46 3.69 -10.27
N ARG A 37 5.22 2.62 -10.54
CA ARG A 37 4.66 1.31 -10.81
C ARG A 37 4.70 0.46 -9.55
N VAL A 38 3.54 -0.03 -9.13
CA VAL A 38 3.39 -1.05 -8.09
C VAL A 38 3.57 -2.41 -8.75
N VAL A 39 4.47 -3.23 -8.20
CA VAL A 39 4.73 -4.59 -8.67
C VAL A 39 3.65 -5.51 -8.10
N PRO A 40 3.04 -6.40 -8.91
CA PRO A 40 2.08 -7.38 -8.41
C PRO A 40 2.79 -8.44 -7.58
N ASP A 41 2.84 -8.25 -6.27
CA ASP A 41 3.51 -9.13 -5.31
C ASP A 41 2.54 -10.10 -4.61
N GLY A 42 1.26 -10.09 -5.01
CA GLY A 42 0.20 -10.91 -4.42
C GLY A 42 -0.15 -10.54 -2.97
N CYS A 43 0.34 -9.41 -2.47
CA CYS A 43 0.04 -8.91 -1.15
C CYS A 43 -1.15 -7.95 -1.18
N VAL A 44 -1.74 -7.72 -0.01
CA VAL A 44 -2.74 -6.68 0.21
C VAL A 44 -2.10 -5.62 1.09
N ASP A 45 -2.33 -4.37 0.75
CA ASP A 45 -1.87 -3.23 1.54
C ASP A 45 -3.07 -2.43 2.07
N VAL A 46 -3.03 -2.05 3.34
CA VAL A 46 -3.84 -0.93 3.86
C VAL A 46 -2.98 0.32 3.73
N ILE A 47 -3.49 1.32 3.02
CA ILE A 47 -2.74 2.51 2.61
C ILE A 47 -3.44 3.75 3.15
N TRP A 48 -2.64 4.69 3.64
CA TRP A 48 -3.01 6.06 3.95
C TRP A 48 -2.38 6.97 2.90
N ASP A 49 -3.18 7.74 2.16
CA ASP A 49 -2.68 8.71 1.16
C ASP A 49 -2.37 10.10 1.75
N GLY A 50 -2.74 10.35 3.01
CA GLY A 50 -2.69 11.70 3.60
C GLY A 50 -4.05 12.23 4.02
N ARG A 51 -5.14 11.61 3.55
CA ARG A 51 -6.53 12.00 3.81
C ARG A 51 -7.43 10.82 4.15
N ASP A 52 -7.30 9.72 3.41
CA ASP A 52 -8.20 8.59 3.49
C ASP A 52 -7.43 7.27 3.61
N LEU A 53 -8.07 6.28 4.24
CA LEU A 53 -7.57 4.90 4.30
C LEU A 53 -8.25 4.05 3.24
N TYR A 54 -7.47 3.26 2.51
CA TYR A 54 -7.98 2.33 1.51
C TYR A 54 -7.18 1.03 1.48
N VAL A 55 -7.81 -0.03 0.98
CA VAL A 55 -7.22 -1.35 0.80
C VAL A 55 -6.91 -1.58 -0.68
N ALA A 56 -5.69 -2.00 -0.97
CA ALA A 56 -5.20 -2.24 -2.32
C ALA A 56 -4.76 -3.70 -2.50
N GLY A 57 -5.15 -4.29 -3.63
CA GLY A 57 -4.72 -5.63 -4.04
C GLY A 57 -5.47 -6.78 -3.34
N PRO A 58 -5.10 -8.05 -3.62
CA PRO A 58 -3.86 -8.43 -4.29
C PRO A 58 -3.94 -8.20 -5.80
N ASP A 59 -2.84 -7.68 -6.34
CA ASP A 59 -2.76 -7.37 -7.77
C ASP A 59 -2.28 -8.56 -8.58
N THR A 60 -2.92 -8.78 -9.72
CA THR A 60 -2.54 -9.76 -10.75
C THR A 60 -1.68 -9.13 -11.85
N GLY A 61 -1.66 -7.80 -11.95
CA GLY A 61 -0.87 -7.04 -12.92
C GLY A 61 -0.26 -5.77 -12.30
N PRO A 62 0.63 -5.07 -13.02
CA PRO A 62 1.20 -3.82 -12.52
C PRO A 62 0.13 -2.72 -12.44
N HIS A 63 0.09 -2.02 -11.31
CA HIS A 63 -0.73 -0.82 -11.15
C HIS A 63 0.14 0.43 -11.19
N LEU A 64 -0.41 1.52 -11.74
CA LEU A 64 0.20 2.84 -11.66
C LEU A 64 -0.38 3.58 -10.46
N GLY A 65 0.50 3.97 -9.53
CA GLY A 65 0.18 4.91 -8.47
C GLY A 65 0.56 6.33 -8.91
N GLY A 66 -0.21 7.31 -8.45
CA GLY A 66 0.05 8.72 -8.66
C GLY A 66 -0.42 9.49 -7.44
N GLU A 67 0.49 10.17 -6.78
CA GLU A 67 0.23 10.90 -5.53
C GLU A 67 0.73 12.33 -5.69
N PRO A 68 0.00 13.35 -5.20
CA PRO A 68 0.45 14.73 -5.24
C PRO A 68 1.79 14.91 -4.52
N ALA A 69 2.66 15.77 -5.05
CA ALA A 69 4.00 16.06 -4.52
C ALA A 69 4.09 16.53 -3.04
N ARG A 70 2.96 16.74 -2.37
CA ARG A 70 2.86 17.21 -0.97
C ARG A 70 2.53 16.10 0.03
N ASP A 71 2.08 14.95 -0.46
CA ASP A 71 1.58 13.88 0.40
C ASP A 71 2.71 12.91 0.77
N ARG A 72 2.59 12.30 1.95
CA ARG A 72 3.53 11.29 2.46
C ARG A 72 2.78 9.98 2.66
N PRO A 73 2.45 9.29 1.57
CA PRO A 73 1.69 8.06 1.68
C PRO A 73 2.50 7.02 2.46
N GLY A 74 1.76 6.20 3.21
CA GLY A 74 2.32 5.10 3.96
C GLY A 74 1.32 3.98 4.03
N GLY A 75 1.78 2.78 4.37
CA GLY A 75 0.91 1.64 4.41
C GLY A 75 1.45 0.48 5.21
N MET A 76 0.57 -0.48 5.43
CA MET A 76 0.85 -1.75 6.06
C MET A 76 0.63 -2.85 5.03
N ARG A 77 1.67 -3.64 4.77
CA ARG A 77 1.58 -4.80 3.87
C ARG A 77 1.29 -6.07 4.65
N PHE A 78 0.19 -6.72 4.31
CA PHE A 78 -0.09 -8.08 4.76
C PHE A 78 0.83 -9.07 4.07
N ARG A 79 1.16 -10.18 4.73
CA ARG A 79 1.72 -11.33 4.03
C ARG A 79 0.71 -11.86 3.00
N PRO A 80 1.18 -12.49 1.91
CA PRO A 80 0.30 -13.12 0.94
C PRO A 80 -0.75 -14.01 1.61
N GLY A 81 -2.03 -13.77 1.31
CA GLY A 81 -3.17 -14.51 1.86
C GLY A 81 -3.53 -14.20 3.32
N ALA A 82 -2.83 -13.30 4.02
CA ALA A 82 -3.06 -13.04 5.43
C ALA A 82 -4.13 -11.96 5.71
N ALA A 83 -4.44 -11.10 4.74
CA ALA A 83 -5.40 -10.00 4.90
C ALA A 83 -6.87 -10.42 5.05
N PRO A 84 -7.41 -11.39 4.28
CA PRO A 84 -8.84 -11.73 4.30
C PRO A 84 -9.44 -11.99 5.70
N PRO A 85 -8.84 -12.85 6.56
CA PRO A 85 -9.39 -13.09 7.90
C PRO A 85 -9.28 -11.88 8.84
N VAL A 86 -8.43 -10.90 8.53
CA VAL A 86 -8.26 -9.67 9.32
C VAL A 86 -9.27 -8.61 8.89
N LEU A 87 -9.48 -8.47 7.58
CA LEU A 87 -10.36 -7.46 6.99
C LEU A 87 -11.83 -7.90 6.93
N GLY A 88 -12.13 -9.18 7.20
CA GLY A 88 -13.50 -9.70 7.20
C GLY A 88 -14.10 -9.93 5.81
N VAL A 89 -13.31 -9.78 4.75
CA VAL A 89 -13.73 -9.89 3.35
C VAL A 89 -12.99 -11.00 2.62
N LEU A 90 -13.62 -11.59 1.60
CA LEU A 90 -13.00 -12.65 0.80
C LEU A 90 -11.90 -12.08 -0.10
N ALA A 91 -10.79 -12.82 -0.26
CA ALA A 91 -9.63 -12.37 -1.04
C ALA A 91 -9.97 -11.95 -2.48
N HIS A 92 -10.93 -12.64 -3.12
CA HIS A 92 -11.32 -12.34 -4.49
C HIS A 92 -12.09 -11.02 -4.63
N ALA A 93 -12.69 -10.51 -3.54
CA ALA A 93 -13.38 -9.22 -3.53
C ALA A 93 -12.40 -8.05 -3.54
N LEU A 94 -11.16 -8.27 -3.07
CA LEU A 94 -10.11 -7.25 -3.04
C LEU A 94 -9.19 -7.29 -4.26
N ARG A 95 -9.18 -8.40 -5.01
CA ARG A 95 -8.28 -8.63 -6.15
C ARG A 95 -8.35 -7.48 -7.16
N ASP A 96 -7.19 -6.97 -7.56
CA ASP A 96 -7.01 -5.85 -8.51
C ASP A 96 -7.77 -4.56 -8.14
N SER A 97 -8.22 -4.43 -6.89
CA SER A 97 -9.11 -3.35 -6.44
C SER A 97 -8.40 -2.35 -5.54
N ARG A 98 -8.95 -1.14 -5.46
CA ARG A 98 -8.64 -0.14 -4.42
C ARG A 98 -9.97 0.28 -3.82
N VAL A 99 -10.19 -0.06 -2.56
CA VAL A 99 -11.48 0.11 -1.90
C VAL A 99 -11.27 0.96 -0.65
N PRO A 100 -12.03 2.05 -0.43
CA PRO A 100 -12.01 2.77 0.84
C PRO A 100 -12.19 1.78 2.00
N LEU A 101 -11.38 1.91 3.05
CA LEU A 101 -11.42 0.96 4.17
C LEU A 101 -12.79 0.96 4.87
N GLU A 102 -13.48 2.11 4.85
CA GLU A 102 -14.83 2.27 5.40
C GLU A 102 -15.94 1.58 4.60
N GLU A 103 -15.66 1.12 3.39
CA GLU A 103 -16.58 0.39 2.52
C GLU A 103 -16.41 -1.14 2.58
N LEU A 104 -15.50 -1.64 3.43
CA LEU A 104 -15.26 -3.07 3.64
C LEU A 104 -16.23 -3.75 4.61
#